data_AF-D2RT25-F1
#
_entry.id   AF-D2RT25-F1
#
_cell.length_a   1.000
_cell.length_b   1.000
_cell.length_c   1.000
_cell.angle_alpha   90.00
_cell.angle_beta   90.00
_cell.angle_gamma   90.00
#
_symmetry.space_group_name_H-M   'P 1'
#
loop_
_entity.id
_entity.type
_entity.pdbx_description
1 polymer ?
#
loop_
_entity_poly.entity_id
_entity_poly.type
_entity_poly.pdbx_seq_one_letter_code
_entity_poly.pdbx_strand_id
1 'polypeptide(L)'
;MSRSSSPDDIVAEPTHSRLEDGPTLDRVTFRATDEQLAALESLVDDGVYHSRSEALRAGVRQLLERHRRLEPDDESRDGSASE
;
A
#
# COMPACT_ATOMS: atom_id res chain seq x y z
N MET A 1 -6.34 -56.67 -11.28
CA MET A 1 -5.21 -55.71 -11.24
C MET A 1 -5.76 -54.33 -11.54
N SER A 2 -5.26 -53.34 -10.80
CA SER A 2 -5.55 -51.89 -10.73
C SER A 2 -5.84 -51.21 -12.08
N ARG A 3 -6.50 -50.05 -12.17
CA ARG A 3 -6.16 -48.77 -11.51
C ARG A 3 -7.35 -47.82 -11.41
N SER A 4 -7.48 -47.22 -10.24
CA SER A 4 -8.24 -46.01 -9.94
C SER A 4 -7.74 -44.82 -10.78
N SER A 5 -8.64 -43.94 -11.23
CA SER A 5 -8.28 -42.54 -11.55
C SER A 5 -9.10 -41.64 -10.64
N SER A 6 -8.39 -41.03 -9.69
CA SER A 6 -8.87 -39.94 -8.85
C SER A 6 -9.03 -38.66 -9.71
N PRO A 7 -10.01 -37.79 -9.42
CA PRO A 7 -10.08 -36.48 -10.04
C PRO A 7 -9.12 -35.54 -9.29
N ASP A 8 -7.97 -35.30 -9.89
CA ASP A 8 -7.01 -34.30 -9.47
C ASP A 8 -7.34 -32.96 -10.13
N ASP A 9 -7.09 -31.88 -9.39
CA ASP A 9 -6.89 -30.51 -9.90
C ASP A 9 -8.08 -29.76 -10.54
N ILE A 10 -8.98 -29.26 -9.68
CA ILE A 10 -9.55 -27.92 -9.92
C ILE A 10 -8.64 -26.93 -9.21
N VAL A 11 -7.55 -26.53 -9.87
CA VAL A 11 -6.77 -25.35 -9.47
C VAL A 11 -7.70 -24.16 -9.61
N ALA A 12 -8.03 -23.53 -8.49
CA ALA A 12 -8.69 -22.23 -8.51
C ALA A 12 -7.77 -21.27 -9.26
N GLU A 13 -8.11 -20.98 -10.52
CA GLU A 13 -7.41 -19.93 -11.26
C GLU A 13 -7.50 -18.64 -10.42
N PRO A 14 -6.37 -18.04 -10.03
CA PRO A 14 -6.40 -16.71 -9.48
C PRO A 14 -6.95 -15.81 -10.57
N THR A 15 -8.11 -15.21 -10.31
CA THR A 15 -8.73 -14.20 -11.16
C THR A 15 -7.77 -13.01 -11.27
N HIS A 16 -6.80 -13.10 -12.19
CA HIS A 16 -5.92 -12.01 -12.57
C HIS A 16 -6.74 -11.02 -13.40
N SER A 17 -7.59 -10.25 -12.71
CA SER A 17 -8.17 -9.04 -13.26
C SER A 17 -7.06 -8.01 -13.45
N ARG A 18 -6.43 -8.08 -14.62
CA ARG A 18 -5.70 -7.06 -15.37
C ARG A 18 -5.61 -5.68 -14.70
N LEU A 19 -4.45 -5.38 -14.13
CA LEU A 19 -3.82 -4.06 -14.20
C LEU A 19 -2.40 -4.31 -14.70
N GLU A 20 -2.28 -4.48 -16.02
CA GLU A 20 -1.15 -5.17 -16.67
C GLU A 20 0.22 -4.48 -16.61
N ASP A 21 0.34 -3.29 -16.02
CA ASP A 21 1.64 -2.61 -15.83
C ASP A 21 1.64 -1.66 -14.61
N GLY A 22 0.80 -1.91 -13.61
CA GLY A 22 0.72 -1.10 -12.40
C GLY A 22 1.50 -1.71 -11.24
N PRO A 23 2.07 -0.90 -10.31
CA PRO A 23 2.59 -1.45 -9.07
C PRO A 23 1.48 -2.23 -8.35
N THR A 24 1.78 -3.48 -7.99
CA THR A 24 0.88 -4.31 -7.21
C THR A 24 0.61 -3.66 -5.86
N LEU A 25 -0.64 -3.63 -5.44
CA LEU A 25 -1.04 -3.07 -4.15
C LEU A 25 -1.17 -4.20 -3.13
N ASP A 26 -0.37 -4.14 -2.07
CA ASP A 26 -0.51 -5.05 -0.95
C ASP A 26 -1.69 -4.66 -0.05
N ARG A 27 -2.43 -5.68 0.41
CA ARG A 27 -3.52 -5.49 1.37
C ARG A 27 -2.99 -5.66 2.79
N VAL A 28 -3.15 -4.62 3.59
CA VAL A 28 -2.79 -4.62 5.02
C VAL A 28 -4.02 -4.36 5.88
N THR A 29 -4.02 -4.96 7.08
CA THR A 29 -5.01 -4.69 8.12
C THR A 29 -4.30 -4.01 9.28
N PHE A 30 -4.85 -2.90 9.77
CA PHE A 30 -4.32 -2.16 10.91
C PHE A 30 -5.46 -1.83 11.88
N ARG A 31 -5.11 -1.46 13.11
CA ARG A 31 -6.08 -1.02 14.12
C ARG A 31 -6.17 0.50 14.10
N ALA A 32 -7.37 1.02 14.20
CA ALA A 32 -7.68 2.44 14.30
C ALA A 32 -8.73 2.64 15.39
N THR A 33 -8.79 3.84 15.94
CA THR A 33 -9.90 4.26 16.81
C THR A 33 -11.17 4.50 15.98
N ASP A 34 -12.34 4.42 16.62
CA ASP A 34 -13.61 4.74 15.96
C ASP A 34 -13.63 6.16 15.40
N GLU A 35 -13.03 7.12 16.14
CA GLU A 35 -12.89 8.50 15.69
C GLU A 35 -12.08 8.62 14.39
N GLN A 36 -10.95 7.89 14.29
CA GLN A 36 -10.13 7.86 13.08
C GLN A 36 -10.87 7.23 11.90
N LEU A 37 -11.66 6.18 12.14
CA LEU A 37 -12.46 5.54 11.10
C LEU A 37 -13.57 6.47 10.60
N ALA A 38 -14.27 7.14 11.52
CA ALA A 38 -15.30 8.11 11.19
C ALA A 38 -14.76 9.32 10.42
N ALA A 39 -13.58 9.84 10.81
CA ALA A 39 -12.92 10.91 10.07
C ALA A 39 -12.57 10.48 8.63
N LEU A 40 -12.11 9.24 8.44
CA LEU A 40 -11.80 8.71 7.11
C LEU A 40 -13.07 8.50 6.26
N GLU A 41 -14.17 8.11 6.88
CA GLU A 41 -15.48 7.94 6.24
C GLU A 41 -16.07 9.28 5.79
N SER A 42 -16.02 10.31 6.65
CA SER A 42 -16.44 11.68 6.30
C SER A 42 -15.74 12.18 5.04
N LEU A 43 -14.43 11.94 4.90
CA LEU A 43 -13.69 12.36 3.70
C LEU A 43 -14.17 11.67 2.41
N VAL A 44 -14.74 10.47 2.51
CA VAL A 44 -15.32 9.76 1.36
C VAL A 44 -16.73 10.27 1.09
N ASP A 45 -17.53 10.46 2.15
CA ASP A 45 -18.91 10.95 2.06
C ASP A 45 -18.97 12.38 1.51
N ASP A 46 -18.01 13.23 1.90
CA ASP A 46 -17.83 14.60 1.38
C ASP A 46 -17.31 14.62 -0.07
N GLY A 47 -17.00 13.45 -0.66
CA GLY A 47 -16.50 13.30 -2.02
C GLY A 47 -15.05 13.75 -2.22
N VAL A 48 -14.29 13.99 -1.14
CA VAL A 48 -12.88 14.40 -1.21
C VAL A 48 -12.00 13.27 -1.74
N TYR A 49 -12.32 12.03 -1.41
CA TYR A 49 -11.67 10.83 -1.94
C TYR A 49 -12.72 9.79 -2.37
N HIS A 50 -12.41 8.97 -3.38
CA HIS A 50 -13.33 7.93 -3.85
C HIS A 50 -13.45 6.74 -2.90
N SER A 51 -12.47 6.54 -2.02
CA SER A 51 -12.46 5.44 -1.06
C SER A 51 -11.59 5.70 0.16
N ARG A 52 -11.87 4.97 1.25
CA ARG A 52 -11.05 4.94 2.47
C ARG A 52 -9.58 4.61 2.18
N SER A 53 -9.33 3.63 1.31
CA SER A 53 -7.97 3.23 0.91
C SER A 53 -7.24 4.31 0.12
N GLU A 54 -7.95 5.11 -0.67
CA GLU A 54 -7.36 6.26 -1.36
C GLU A 54 -6.95 7.36 -0.40
N ALA A 55 -7.85 7.75 0.52
CA ALA A 55 -7.57 8.74 1.56
C ALA A 55 -6.36 8.34 2.43
N LEU A 56 -6.27 7.06 2.81
CA LEU A 56 -5.13 6.53 3.56
C LEU A 56 -3.81 6.65 2.79
N ARG A 57 -3.81 6.26 1.51
CA ARG A 57 -2.62 6.39 0.65
C ARG A 57 -2.21 7.85 0.48
N ALA A 58 -3.16 8.78 0.36
CA ALA A 58 -2.88 10.21 0.32
C ALA A 58 -2.24 10.70 1.64
N GLY A 59 -2.77 10.28 2.79
CA GLY A 59 -2.21 10.58 4.10
C GLY A 59 -0.78 10.06 4.27
N VAL A 60 -0.52 8.81 3.90
CA VAL A 60 0.83 8.21 3.93
C VAL A 60 1.80 8.98 3.05
N ARG A 61 1.41 9.33 1.81
CA ARG A 61 2.26 10.15 0.92
C ARG A 61 2.61 11.50 1.52
N GLN A 62 1.63 12.20 2.11
CA GLN A 62 1.88 13.49 2.76
C GLN A 62 2.80 13.38 3.99
N LEU A 63 2.66 12.30 4.77
CA LEU A 63 3.52 12.05 5.92
C LEU A 63 4.97 11.81 5.49
N LEU A 64 5.19 11.00 4.45
CA LEU A 64 6.52 10.70 3.92
C LEU A 64 7.19 11.95 3.31
N GLU A 65 6.44 12.75 2.56
CA GLU A 65 6.94 14.01 2.00
C GLU A 65 7.36 14.99 3.10
N ARG A 66 6.56 15.10 4.18
CA ARG A 66 6.91 15.91 5.34
C ARG A 66 8.17 15.40 6.03
N HIS A 67 8.30 14.09 6.19
CA HIS A 67 9.47 13.49 6.83
C HIS A 67 10.75 13.75 6.03
N ARG A 68 10.71 13.56 4.71
CA ARG A 68 11.84 13.85 3.81
C ARG A 68 12.29 15.31 3.87
N ARG A 69 11.35 16.26 3.99
CA ARG A 69 11.69 17.68 4.14
C ARG A 69 12.37 18.00 5.47
N LEU A 70 12.08 17.23 6.51
CA LEU A 70 12.59 17.45 7.87
C LEU A 70 13.94 16.77 8.12
N GLU A 71 14.34 15.82 7.28
CA GLU A 71 15.69 15.26 7.25
C GLU A 71 16.48 15.97 6.14
N PRO A 72 17.11 17.14 6.42
CA PRO A 72 18.11 17.66 5.50
C PRO A 72 19.21 16.60 5.37
N ASP A 73 19.70 16.39 4.15
CA ASP A 73 20.83 15.52 3.84
C ASP A 73 22.01 15.74 4.82
N ASP A 74 22.06 14.95 5.89
CA ASP A 74 23.19 14.87 6.84
C ASP A 74 24.37 14.08 6.23
N GLU A 75 24.41 13.95 4.90
CA GLU A 75 25.52 13.36 4.14
C GLU A 75 26.31 14.39 3.33
N SER A 76 26.21 15.67 3.72
CA SER A 76 27.28 16.66 3.46
C SER A 76 28.29 16.67 4.62
N ARG A 77 28.88 15.52 4.95
CA ARG A 77 30.17 15.44 5.65
C ARG A 77 31.16 14.81 4.67
N ASP A 78 31.83 15.65 3.90
CA ASP A 78 33.18 16.07 4.28
C ASP A 78 34.18 14.91 4.20
N GLY A 79 34.64 14.69 2.97
CA GLY A 79 35.74 13.80 2.64
C GLY A 79 36.54 14.35 1.45
N SER A 80 36.67 15.68 1.37
CA SER A 80 37.64 16.36 0.50
C SER A 80 38.72 16.98 1.38
N ALA A 81 39.67 16.15 1.83
CA ALA A 81 41.05 16.47 2.22
C ALA A 81 41.61 15.20 2.89
N SER A 82 42.63 14.54 2.37
CA SER A 82 44.01 15.01 2.51
C SER A 82 44.93 14.30 1.52
N GLU A 83 45.89 15.08 1.01
CA GLU A 83 47.22 14.78 0.42
C GLU A 83 47.69 13.33 0.24
#